data_AF-A0A535ZR24-F1
#
_entry.id   AF-A0A535ZR24-F1
#
_cell.length_a   1.000
_cell.length_b   1.000
_cell.length_c   1.000
_cell.angle_alpha   90.00
_cell.angle_beta   90.00
_cell.angle_gamma   90.00
#
_symmetry.space_group_name_H-M   'P 1'
#
loop_
_entity.id
_entity.type
_entity.pdbx_description
1 polymer ?
#
loop_
_entity_poly.entity_id
_entity_poly.type
_entity_poly.pdbx_seq_one_letter_code
_entity_poly.pdbx_strand_id
1 'polypeptide(L)'
;MSKTPEAVFQRLVEAQVGRPLMSVGRMFGAPVLKVQGKVFAMLVKGRLVVKLPRPRVDDLIASRLGEPFDPGHGKPSKEWVAVEATASNRWRRLLDEAREFVAPIG
;
A
#
# COMPACT_ATOMS: atom_id res chain seq x y z
N MET A 1 -20.19 13.06 -0.34
CA MET A 1 -19.67 11.68 -0.53
C MET A 1 -18.84 11.34 0.69
N SER A 2 -19.21 10.32 1.49
CA SER A 2 -18.43 9.95 2.66
C SER A 2 -17.01 9.53 2.23
N LYS A 3 -16.00 10.09 2.88
CA LYS A 3 -14.59 9.83 2.60
C LYS A 3 -14.10 8.67 3.46
N THR A 4 -14.73 7.49 3.35
CA THR A 4 -14.22 6.35 4.12
C THR A 4 -12.88 5.90 3.54
N PRO A 5 -11.97 5.37 4.36
CA PRO A 5 -10.69 4.83 3.88
C PRO A 5 -10.87 3.79 2.76
N GLU A 6 -11.91 2.98 2.85
CA GLU A 6 -12.28 1.96 1.86
C GLU A 6 -12.67 2.61 0.53
N ALA A 7 -13.51 3.65 0.55
CA ALA A 7 -13.93 4.34 -0.67
C ALA A 7 -12.74 5.06 -1.36
N VAL A 8 -11.81 5.63 -0.58
CA VAL A 8 -10.58 6.19 -1.12
C VAL A 8 -9.71 5.10 -1.74
N PHE A 9 -9.51 4.00 -1.04
CA PHE A 9 -8.70 2.88 -1.53
C PHE A 9 -9.29 2.27 -2.80
N GLN A 10 -10.61 2.02 -2.84
CA GLN A 10 -11.29 1.48 -4.02
C GLN A 10 -11.11 2.36 -5.25
N ARG A 11 -11.23 3.69 -5.12
CA ARG A 11 -10.97 4.62 -6.24
C ARG A 11 -9.53 4.53 -6.74
N LEU A 12 -8.56 4.35 -5.84
CA LEU A 12 -7.16 4.17 -6.21
C LEU A 12 -6.92 2.81 -6.89
N VAL A 13 -7.61 1.76 -6.43
CA VAL A 13 -7.60 0.44 -7.08
C VAL A 13 -8.14 0.55 -8.50
N GLU A 14 -9.33 1.13 -8.67
CA GLU A 14 -9.96 1.34 -9.99
C GLU A 14 -9.05 2.11 -10.95
N ALA A 15 -8.35 3.15 -10.47
CA ALA A 15 -7.40 3.92 -11.26
C ALA A 15 -6.16 3.13 -11.70
N GLN A 16 -5.85 2.00 -11.06
CA GLN A 16 -4.67 1.18 -11.33
C GLN A 16 -4.99 -0.08 -12.17
N VAL A 17 -6.21 -0.62 -12.10
CA VAL A 17 -6.60 -1.87 -12.80
C VAL A 17 -6.59 -1.74 -14.33
N GLY A 18 -6.65 -0.53 -14.89
CA GLY A 18 -6.50 -0.29 -16.33
C GLY A 18 -5.08 -0.45 -16.88
N ARG A 19 -4.08 -0.73 -16.03
CA ARG A 19 -2.68 -0.87 -16.44
C ARG A 19 -2.30 -2.34 -16.67
N PRO A 20 -1.41 -2.64 -17.64
CA PRO A 20 -0.92 -4.00 -17.87
C PRO A 20 -0.36 -4.63 -16.59
N LEU A 21 -0.59 -5.93 -16.42
CA LEU A 21 -0.03 -6.76 -15.33
C LEU A 21 -0.56 -6.43 -13.92
N MET A 22 -1.53 -5.52 -13.79
CA MET A 22 -2.22 -5.22 -12.54
C MET A 22 -3.35 -6.22 -12.29
N SER A 23 -3.50 -6.65 -11.04
CA SER A 23 -4.65 -7.45 -10.61
C SER A 23 -5.03 -7.15 -9.17
N VAL A 24 -6.29 -7.45 -8.83
CA VAL A 24 -6.79 -7.38 -7.45
C VAL A 24 -6.94 -8.79 -6.93
N GLY A 25 -6.45 -9.04 -5.72
CA GLY A 25 -6.68 -10.28 -4.98
C GLY A 25 -7.33 -10.02 -3.63
N ARG A 26 -7.34 -11.05 -2.77
CA ARG A 26 -7.70 -10.93 -1.36
C ARG A 26 -6.60 -11.50 -0.46
N MET A 27 -6.33 -10.82 0.65
CA MET A 27 -5.46 -11.28 1.74
C MET A 27 -5.99 -10.70 3.06
N PHE A 28 -5.99 -11.50 4.14
CA PHE A 28 -6.52 -11.07 5.45
C PHE A 28 -7.96 -10.51 5.40
N GLY A 29 -8.80 -11.02 4.50
CA GLY A 29 -10.17 -10.53 4.30
C GLY A 29 -10.29 -9.18 3.57
N ALA A 30 -9.17 -8.56 3.20
CA ALA A 30 -9.12 -7.27 2.51
C ALA A 30 -8.70 -7.42 1.03
N PRO A 31 -9.13 -6.50 0.14
CA PRO A 31 -8.61 -6.41 -1.21
C PRO A 31 -7.11 -6.07 -1.18
N VAL A 32 -6.33 -6.74 -2.03
CA VAL A 32 -4.90 -6.46 -2.21
C VAL A 32 -4.59 -6.14 -3.65
N LEU A 33 -3.73 -5.15 -3.86
CA LEU A 33 -3.19 -4.81 -5.17
C LEU A 33 -1.96 -5.65 -5.48
N LYS A 34 -1.95 -6.20 -6.67
CA LYS A 34 -0.85 -6.98 -7.23
C LYS A 34 -0.38 -6.40 -8.54
N VAL A 35 0.92 -6.49 -8.78
CA VAL A 35 1.54 -6.25 -10.09
C VAL A 35 2.45 -7.42 -10.40
N GLN A 36 2.32 -8.01 -11.59
CA GLN A 36 3.05 -9.22 -11.99
C GLN A 36 2.92 -10.36 -10.95
N GLY A 37 1.73 -10.52 -10.35
CA GLY A 37 1.47 -11.52 -9.31
C GLY A 37 2.00 -11.19 -7.90
N LYS A 38 2.81 -10.13 -7.74
CA LYS A 38 3.36 -9.70 -6.44
C LYS A 38 2.45 -8.71 -5.74
N VAL A 39 2.15 -8.94 -4.46
CA VAL A 39 1.38 -7.99 -3.63
C VAL A 39 2.27 -6.79 -3.28
N PHE A 40 1.73 -5.58 -3.46
CA PHE A 40 2.45 -4.35 -3.11
C PHE A 40 1.63 -3.35 -2.29
N ALA A 41 0.30 -3.51 -2.23
CA ALA A 41 -0.54 -2.67 -1.39
C ALA A 41 -1.81 -3.37 -0.92
N MET A 42 -2.31 -2.97 0.24
CA MET A 42 -3.56 -3.44 0.81
C MET A 42 -4.15 -2.43 1.79
N LEU A 43 -5.42 -2.58 2.13
CA LEU A 43 -6.05 -1.80 3.20
C LEU A 43 -6.26 -2.68 4.43
N VAL A 44 -5.68 -2.30 5.57
CA VAL A 44 -5.80 -3.04 6.83
C VAL A 44 -6.31 -2.10 7.92
N LYS A 45 -7.47 -2.41 8.50
CA LYS A 45 -8.10 -1.59 9.57
C LYS A 45 -8.15 -0.09 9.23
N GLY A 46 -8.51 0.25 7.99
CA GLY A 46 -8.60 1.64 7.52
C GLY A 46 -7.27 2.32 7.17
N ARG A 47 -6.14 1.60 7.22
CA ARG A 47 -4.81 2.11 6.88
C ARG A 47 -4.34 1.54 5.56
N LEU A 48 -3.71 2.38 4.74
CA LEU A 48 -3.00 1.92 3.56
C LEU A 48 -1.70 1.25 4.01
N VAL A 49 -1.52 0.00 3.62
CA VAL A 49 -0.28 -0.74 3.87
C VAL A 49 0.39 -0.98 2.53
N VAL A 50 1.63 -0.50 2.36
CA VAL A 50 2.38 -0.56 1.09
C VAL A 50 3.76 -1.14 1.27
N LYS A 51 4.24 -1.83 0.24
CA LYS A 51 5.59 -2.37 0.16
C LYS A 51 6.54 -1.36 -0.49
N LEU A 52 7.56 -0.92 0.23
CA LEU A 52 8.52 0.11 -0.21
C LEU A 52 9.98 -0.31 0.11
N PRO A 53 10.99 0.30 -0.56
CA PRO A 53 12.38 0.12 -0.17
C PRO A 53 12.57 0.48 1.30
N ARG A 54 13.40 -0.27 2.03
CA ARG A 54 13.64 -0.04 3.46
C ARG A 54 13.99 1.42 3.83
N PRO A 55 14.89 2.14 3.11
CA PRO A 55 15.17 3.53 3.44
C PRO A 55 13.92 4.41 3.42
N ARG A 56 13.01 4.15 2.47
CA ARG A 56 11.76 4.89 2.34
C ARG A 56 10.79 4.58 3.49
N VAL A 57 10.75 3.33 3.94
CA VAL A 57 9.98 2.93 5.14
C VAL A 57 10.53 3.64 6.37
N ASP A 58 11.85 3.61 6.56
CA ASP A 58 12.53 4.24 7.69
C ASP A 58 12.26 5.76 7.70
N ASP A 59 12.31 6.45 6.54
CA ASP A 59 11.98 7.88 6.41
C ASP A 59 10.54 8.21 6.79
N LEU A 60 9.58 7.39 6.34
CA LEU A 60 8.16 7.58 6.64
C LEU A 60 7.89 7.42 8.15
N ILE A 61 8.53 6.45 8.79
CA ILE A 61 8.42 6.22 10.23
C ILE A 61 9.08 7.38 10.99
N ALA A 62 10.31 7.77 10.63
CA ALA A 62 11.03 8.87 11.28
C ALA A 62 10.26 10.21 11.17
N SER A 63 9.58 10.42 10.05
CA SER A 63 8.76 11.62 9.79
C SER A 63 7.37 11.56 10.42
N ARG A 64 7.02 10.50 11.16
CA ARG A 64 5.67 10.24 11.71
C ARG A 64 4.57 10.23 10.65
N LEU A 65 4.92 9.81 9.43
CA LEU A 65 4.01 9.69 8.29
C LEU A 65 3.57 8.24 8.06
N GLY A 66 4.14 7.28 8.79
CA GLY A 66 3.74 5.88 8.77
C GLY A 66 4.16 5.13 10.03
N GLU A 67 3.57 3.95 10.19
CA GLU A 67 3.83 3.02 11.30
C GLU A 67 4.42 1.71 10.77
N PRO A 68 5.27 1.01 11.55
CA PRO A 68 5.72 -0.33 11.20
C PRO A 68 4.53 -1.28 10.98
N PHE A 69 4.58 -2.11 9.94
CA PHE A 69 3.56 -3.13 9.69
C PHE A 69 4.09 -4.53 9.98
N ASP A 70 3.36 -5.29 10.81
CA ASP A 70 3.60 -6.71 11.05
C ASP A 70 2.62 -7.56 10.21
N PRO A 71 3.12 -8.37 9.24
CA PRO A 71 2.29 -9.26 8.44
C PRO A 71 1.73 -10.48 9.21
N GLY A 72 1.93 -10.56 10.52
CA GLY A 72 1.38 -11.61 11.38
C GLY A 72 2.40 -12.61 11.91
N HIS A 73 3.70 -12.25 11.90
CA HIS A 73 4.79 -13.12 12.36
C HIS A 73 5.43 -12.64 13.68
N GLY A 74 4.84 -11.65 14.34
CA GLY A 74 5.36 -11.09 15.60
C GLY A 74 6.57 -10.20 15.41
N LYS A 75 6.91 -9.84 14.17
CA LYS A 75 8.02 -8.95 13.83
C LYS A 75 7.64 -8.05 12.66
N PRO A 76 7.64 -6.72 12.84
CA PRO A 76 7.39 -5.79 11.75
C PRO A 76 8.36 -6.00 10.58
N SER A 77 7.82 -5.99 9.37
CA SER A 77 8.63 -6.11 8.16
C SER A 77 9.30 -4.77 7.85
N LYS A 78 10.58 -4.82 7.46
CA LYS A 78 11.38 -3.63 7.13
C LYS A 78 10.99 -2.98 5.79
N GLU A 79 10.15 -3.64 5.01
CA GLU A 79 9.71 -3.17 3.69
C GLU A 79 8.23 -2.80 3.66
N TRP A 80 7.52 -2.88 4.78
CA TRP A 80 6.09 -2.57 4.85
C TRP A 80 5.82 -1.47 5.86
N VAL A 81 5.00 -0.51 5.44
CA VAL A 81 4.58 0.63 6.25
C VAL A 81 3.08 0.80 6.16
N ALA A 82 2.45 1.08 7.30
CA ALA A 82 1.04 1.44 7.39
C ALA A 82 0.90 2.97 7.44
N VAL A 83 -0.04 3.53 6.68
CA VAL A 83 -0.27 4.97 6.56
C VAL A 83 -1.75 5.26 6.82
N GLU A 84 -1.98 6.19 7.76
CA GLU A 84 -3.32 6.59 8.20
C GLU A 84 -4.15 7.22 7.07
N ALA A 85 -5.47 7.05 7.15
CA ALA A 85 -6.41 7.64 6.18
C ALA A 85 -6.47 9.17 6.22
N THR A 86 -6.07 9.77 7.35
CA THR A 86 -5.88 11.23 7.47
C THR A 86 -4.81 11.75 6.50
N ALA A 87 -3.88 10.90 6.07
CA ALA A 87 -2.87 11.17 5.05
C ALA A 87 -3.24 10.59 3.66
N SER A 88 -4.54 10.37 3.39
CA SER A 88 -5.05 9.81 2.12
C SER A 88 -4.63 10.59 0.87
N ASN A 89 -4.34 11.87 0.99
CA ASN A 89 -3.79 12.68 -0.11
C ASN A 89 -2.43 12.16 -0.63
N ARG A 90 -1.68 11.39 0.18
CA ARG A 90 -0.41 10.77 -0.19
C ARG A 90 -0.55 9.37 -0.78
N TRP A 91 -1.69 8.71 -0.58
CA TRP A 91 -1.88 7.29 -0.90
C TRP A 91 -1.59 6.96 -2.36
N ARG A 92 -2.03 7.82 -3.30
CA ARG A 92 -1.75 7.62 -4.73
C ARG A 92 -0.24 7.54 -5.01
N ARG A 93 0.53 8.51 -4.50
CA ARG A 93 1.98 8.56 -4.68
C ARG A 93 2.67 7.33 -4.08
N LEU A 94 2.25 6.91 -2.88
CA LEU A 94 2.81 5.73 -2.22
C LEU A 94 2.50 4.44 -2.98
N LEU A 95 1.32 4.33 -3.61
CA LEU A 95 0.98 3.21 -4.47
C LEU A 95 1.86 3.15 -5.72
N ASP A 96 2.14 4.31 -6.34
CA ASP A 96 3.01 4.39 -7.50
C ASP A 96 4.47 4.01 -7.14
N GLU A 97 5.01 4.56 -6.04
CA GLU A 97 6.34 4.19 -5.49
C GLU A 97 6.42 2.68 -5.20
N ALA A 98 5.38 2.11 -4.58
CA ALA A 98 5.34 0.69 -4.23
C ALA A 98 5.27 -0.21 -5.47
N ARG A 99 4.49 0.18 -6.48
CA ARG A 99 4.39 -0.55 -7.76
C ARG A 99 5.75 -0.57 -8.47
N GLU A 100 6.41 0.57 -8.56
CA GLU A 100 7.74 0.69 -9.19
C GLU A 100 8.80 -0.12 -8.44
N PHE A 101 8.72 -0.18 -7.12
CA PHE A 101 9.63 -1.00 -6.32
C PHE A 101 9.48 -2.52 -6.59
N VAL A 102 8.25 -3.04 -6.67
CA VAL A 102 8.04 -4.49 -6.82
C VAL A 102 8.14 -4.98 -8.27
N ALA A 103 7.94 -4.09 -9.23
CA ALA A 103 7.99 -4.34 -10.67
C ALA A 103 8.70 -3.16 -11.38
N PRO A 104 10.02 -3.00 -11.18
CA PRO A 104 10.79 -2.00 -11.89
C PRO A 104 10.71 -2.25 -13.39
N ILE A 105 10.55 -1.18 -14.17
CA ILE A 105 10.71 -1.24 -15.62
C ILE A 105 12.22 -1.36 -15.85
N GLY A 106 12.64 -2.51 -16.40
CA GLY A 106 14.03 -2.73 -16.81
C GLY A 106 14.42 -1.90 -18.02
#